data_AF-A0A1V1SSS3-F1
#
_entry.id   AF-A0A1V1SSS3-F1
#
_cell.length_a   1.000
_cell.length_b   1.000
_cell.length_c   1.000
_cell.angle_alpha   90.00
_cell.angle_beta   90.00
_cell.angle_gamma   90.00
#
_symmetry.space_group_name_H-M   'P 1'
#
loop_
_entity.id
_entity.type
_entity.pdbx_description
1 polymer ?
#
loop_
_entity_poly.entity_id
_entity_poly.type
_entity_poly.pdbx_seq_one_letter_code
_entity_poly.pdbx_strand_id
1 'polypeptide(L)'
;MAYRILKRKWPSPTAMWIMMPIELALTVTLLVLTALAQPDTYRTKLWKAGYELGFNSSPAVILYAYANGKTPPTVPFVWSRTLTDYNVAIAIISLFFLITKLIAFIMDFWLPIIVLPINVAFVALYAASLGGQAGPDYLDPNHPSRVAWYVAKPCSVAANRTIQGYCTSAKGTFAAFALMFVVVLVNLGLNIWAMLPNERDTRDWDSDDEDEDEPLGAGAGGNGKGSSWEMRSIPPTPRTGLMPYTPRTTAFNTLDSKNPSHVYQ
;
A
#
# COMPACT_ATOMS: atom_id res chain seq x y z
N MET A 1 -26.73 -1.00 -21.51
CA MET A 1 -25.45 -1.36 -20.86
C MET A 1 -25.67 -1.40 -19.35
N ALA A 2 -25.62 -2.60 -18.76
CA ALA A 2 -25.72 -2.74 -17.30
C ALA A 2 -24.33 -2.52 -16.69
N TYR A 3 -24.20 -1.56 -15.77
CA TYR A 3 -22.96 -1.24 -15.09
C TYR A 3 -22.55 -2.40 -14.17
N ARG A 4 -21.52 -3.18 -14.56
CA ARG A 4 -21.03 -4.34 -13.79
C ARG A 4 -19.77 -3.98 -13.02
N ILE A 5 -19.94 -3.66 -11.75
CA ILE A 5 -18.93 -3.12 -10.83
C ILE A 5 -17.80 -4.13 -10.50
N LEU A 6 -18.01 -5.43 -10.70
CA LEU A 6 -17.23 -6.49 -10.06
C LEU A 6 -16.00 -6.99 -10.84
N LYS A 7 -15.89 -6.76 -12.16
CA LYS A 7 -14.87 -7.39 -13.03
C LYS A 7 -13.88 -6.36 -13.62
N ARG A 8 -13.57 -5.27 -12.90
CA ARG A 8 -12.73 -4.18 -13.43
C ARG A 8 -11.23 -4.39 -13.18
N LYS A 9 -10.45 -4.47 -14.26
CA LYS A 9 -8.97 -4.54 -14.26
C LYS A 9 -8.35 -3.17 -13.94
N TRP A 10 -7.14 -3.14 -13.39
CA TRP A 10 -6.46 -1.86 -13.07
C TRP A 10 -6.00 -1.15 -14.34
N PRO A 11 -6.27 0.15 -14.48
CA PRO A 11 -5.94 0.89 -15.69
C PRO A 11 -4.43 1.11 -15.89
N SER A 12 -3.61 1.03 -14.83
CA SER A 12 -2.15 1.22 -14.92
C SER A 12 -1.39 0.32 -13.93
N PRO A 13 -1.00 -0.91 -14.32
CA PRO A 13 -0.22 -1.79 -13.44
C PRO A 13 1.16 -1.21 -13.12
N THR A 14 1.75 -0.41 -14.02
CA THR A 14 3.04 0.26 -13.81
C THR A 14 3.01 1.25 -12.65
N ALA A 15 1.93 2.03 -12.50
CA ALA A 15 1.81 2.99 -11.40
C ALA A 15 1.76 2.26 -10.04
N MET A 16 1.07 1.12 -9.98
CA MET A 16 1.02 0.28 -8.78
C MET A 16 2.38 -0.29 -8.41
N TRP A 17 3.14 -0.80 -9.39
CA TRP A 17 4.51 -1.29 -9.18
C TRP A 17 5.49 -0.22 -8.70
N ILE A 18 5.30 1.04 -9.09
CA ILE A 18 6.14 2.17 -8.63
C ILE A 18 5.73 2.64 -7.23
N MET A 19 4.42 2.67 -6.92
CA MET A 19 3.94 3.12 -5.62
C MET A 19 4.27 2.15 -4.50
N MET A 20 4.28 0.84 -4.75
CA MET A 20 4.62 -0.18 -3.74
C MET A 20 5.98 0.02 -3.05
N PRO A 21 7.13 0.18 -3.76
CA PRO A 21 8.41 0.41 -3.11
C PRO A 21 8.49 1.76 -2.39
N ILE A 22 7.78 2.78 -2.87
CA ILE A 22 7.70 4.09 -2.20
C ILE A 22 6.94 3.94 -0.87
N GLU A 23 5.79 3.27 -0.89
CA GLU A 23 5.02 2.95 0.32
C GLU A 23 5.86 2.11 1.29
N LEU A 24 6.63 1.14 0.81
CA LEU A 24 7.50 0.33 1.65
C LEU A 24 8.57 1.18 2.35
N ALA A 25 9.29 2.02 1.59
CA ALA A 25 10.34 2.86 2.14
C ALA A 25 9.79 3.81 3.21
N LEU A 26 8.64 4.44 2.95
CA LEU A 26 7.99 5.32 3.92
C LEU A 26 7.45 4.55 5.13
N THR A 27 6.88 3.36 4.95
CA THR A 27 6.35 2.54 6.05
C THR A 27 7.47 2.09 6.98
N VAL A 28 8.60 1.62 6.43
CA VAL A 28 9.79 1.29 7.22
C VAL A 28 10.31 2.51 7.98
N THR A 29 10.38 3.67 7.32
CA THR A 29 10.80 4.92 7.96
C THR A 29 9.87 5.28 9.13
N LEU A 30 8.55 5.20 8.93
CA LEU A 30 7.56 5.45 9.98
C LEU A 30 7.74 4.49 11.15
N LEU A 31 7.85 3.18 10.89
CA LEU A 31 8.05 2.18 11.94
C LEU A 31 9.27 2.46 12.79
N VAL A 32 10.41 2.78 12.17
CA VAL A 32 11.65 3.10 12.89
C VAL A 32 11.46 4.36 13.74
N LEU A 33 10.93 5.44 13.16
CA LEU A 33 10.76 6.71 13.89
C LEU A 33 9.73 6.61 15.02
N THR A 34 8.63 5.88 14.81
CA THR A 34 7.61 5.66 15.85
C THR A 34 8.08 4.68 16.93
N ALA A 35 8.89 3.67 16.58
CA ALA A 35 9.49 2.77 17.55
C ALA A 35 10.50 3.49 18.44
N LEU A 36 11.32 4.38 17.88
CA LEU A 36 12.23 5.22 18.66
C LEU A 36 11.50 6.21 19.57
N ALA A 37 10.26 6.58 19.25
CA ALA A 37 9.44 7.49 20.05
C ALA A 37 8.86 6.83 21.30
N GLN A 38 8.55 5.53 21.25
CA GLN A 38 8.01 4.74 22.36
C GLN A 38 9.10 4.38 23.39
N PRO A 39 8.79 4.38 24.69
CA PRO A 39 7.51 4.74 25.32
C PRO A 39 7.31 6.25 25.52
N ASP A 40 8.39 7.02 25.71
CA ASP A 40 8.38 8.48 25.86
C ASP A 40 9.79 9.07 25.70
N THR A 41 10.43 8.79 24.56
CA THR A 41 11.85 9.14 24.38
C THR A 41 12.06 10.66 24.34
N TYR A 42 11.13 11.37 23.70
CA TYR A 42 11.22 12.81 23.49
C TYR A 42 9.95 13.63 23.79
N ARG A 43 8.74 13.05 23.88
CA ARG A 43 7.49 13.82 24.03
C ARG A 43 7.48 14.68 25.30
N THR A 44 7.70 14.09 26.47
CA THR A 44 7.73 14.86 27.73
C THR A 44 8.91 15.83 27.80
N LYS A 45 10.06 15.47 27.21
CA LYS A 45 11.26 16.33 27.17
C LYS A 45 11.04 17.56 26.28
N LEU A 46 10.42 17.38 25.11
CA LEU A 46 10.05 18.48 24.22
C LEU A 46 8.94 19.33 24.82
N TRP A 47 7.99 18.72 25.54
CA TRP A 47 6.96 19.48 26.26
C TRP A 47 7.61 20.39 27.31
N LYS A 48 8.50 19.84 28.15
CA LYS A 48 9.23 20.61 29.17
C LYS A 48 10.11 21.70 28.57
N ALA A 49 10.86 21.40 27.52
CA ALA A 49 11.73 22.38 26.87
C ALA A 49 10.94 23.53 26.24
N GLY A 50 9.77 23.25 25.66
CA GLY A 50 8.86 24.28 25.17
C GLY A 50 8.41 25.21 26.29
N TYR A 51 8.12 24.66 27.48
CA TYR A 51 7.63 25.44 28.62
C TYR A 51 8.73 26.33 29.19
N GLU A 52 9.95 25.83 29.31
CA GLU A 52 11.13 26.61 29.74
C GLU A 52 11.41 27.79 28.77
N LEU A 53 11.01 27.66 27.51
CA LEU A 53 11.10 28.70 26.49
C LEU A 53 9.82 29.57 26.37
N GLY A 54 8.79 29.28 27.16
CA GLY A 54 7.51 30.00 27.13
C GLY A 54 6.64 29.74 25.90
N PHE A 55 6.81 28.61 25.21
CA PHE A 55 6.08 28.30 23.97
C PHE A 55 4.83 27.45 24.13
N ASN A 56 4.68 26.75 25.24
CA ASN A 56 3.56 25.84 25.52
C ASN A 56 3.36 25.67 27.03
N SER A 57 2.36 24.88 27.40
CA SER A 57 2.03 24.59 28.80
C SER A 57 3.09 23.74 29.50
N SER A 58 3.08 23.70 30.84
CA SER A 58 4.02 22.88 31.60
C SER A 58 3.55 21.43 31.74
N PRO A 59 4.41 20.40 31.54
CA PRO A 59 4.09 19.03 31.92
C PRO A 59 3.90 18.84 33.44
N ALA A 60 4.45 19.76 34.26
CA ALA A 60 4.34 19.70 35.71
C ALA A 60 2.91 19.93 36.23
N VAL A 61 2.01 20.44 35.38
CA VAL A 61 0.59 20.62 35.72
C VAL A 61 -0.09 19.32 36.16
N ILE A 62 0.33 18.18 35.60
CA ILE A 62 -0.18 16.86 35.97
C ILE A 62 0.22 16.53 37.41
N LEU A 63 1.51 16.69 37.73
CA LEU A 63 2.04 16.43 39.07
C LEU A 63 1.47 17.41 40.09
N TYR A 64 1.31 18.68 39.73
CA TYR A 64 0.69 19.69 40.56
C TYR A 64 -0.76 19.34 40.89
N ALA A 65 -1.55 18.87 39.92
CA ALA A 65 -2.92 18.43 40.17
C ALA A 65 -2.97 17.25 41.14
N TYR A 66 -2.15 16.22 40.93
CA TYR A 66 -2.06 15.07 41.84
C TYR A 66 -1.63 15.47 43.26
N ALA A 67 -0.61 16.32 43.39
CA ALA A 67 -0.11 16.77 44.69
C ALA A 67 -1.15 17.59 45.48
N ASN A 68 -2.06 18.28 44.79
CA ASN A 68 -3.13 19.06 45.42
C ASN A 68 -4.46 18.30 45.51
N GLY A 69 -4.49 16.99 45.23
CA GLY A 69 -5.73 16.20 45.23
C GLY A 69 -6.78 16.66 44.22
N LYS A 70 -6.37 17.40 43.18
CA LYS A 70 -7.24 17.85 42.09
C LYS A 70 -7.21 16.84 40.96
N THR A 71 -8.31 16.75 40.21
CA THR A 71 -8.32 15.96 38.98
C THR A 71 -7.32 16.56 37.98
N PRO A 72 -6.45 15.76 37.35
CA PRO A 72 -5.50 16.26 36.37
C PRO A 72 -6.25 16.87 35.18
N PRO A 73 -5.83 18.05 34.69
CA PRO A 73 -6.50 18.65 33.55
C PRO A 73 -6.25 17.82 32.29
N THR A 74 -7.11 17.99 31.29
CA THR A 74 -7.03 17.29 30.02
C THR A 74 -5.74 17.66 29.29
N VAL A 75 -4.85 16.66 29.11
CA VAL A 75 -3.59 16.86 28.40
C VAL A 75 -3.88 17.13 26.92
N PRO A 76 -3.25 18.16 26.31
CA PRO A 76 -3.37 18.42 24.88
C PRO A 76 -3.01 17.19 24.06
N PHE A 77 -3.76 16.94 22.98
CA PHE A 77 -3.61 15.71 22.20
C PHE A 77 -2.20 15.52 21.64
N VAL A 78 -1.52 16.62 21.25
CA VAL A 78 -0.10 16.66 20.85
C VAL A 78 0.85 16.02 21.86
N TRP A 79 0.59 16.22 23.15
CA TRP A 79 1.43 15.73 24.25
C TRP A 79 0.86 14.46 24.88
N SER A 80 -0.20 13.89 24.33
CA SER A 80 -0.84 12.69 24.86
C SER A 80 -0.05 11.42 24.50
N ARG A 81 -0.13 10.40 25.36
CA ARG A 81 0.40 9.06 25.03
C ARG A 81 -0.43 8.40 23.94
N THR A 82 -1.73 8.69 23.92
CA THR A 82 -2.68 8.21 22.92
C THR A 82 -2.23 8.52 21.50
N LEU A 83 -1.72 9.73 21.23
CA LEU A 83 -1.20 10.08 19.90
C LEU A 83 0.03 9.24 19.52
N THR A 84 0.97 9.03 20.44
CA THR A 84 2.15 8.19 20.17
C THR A 84 1.76 6.74 19.91
N ASP A 85 0.86 6.17 20.73
CA ASP A 85 0.36 4.80 20.56
C ASP A 85 -0.41 4.66 19.24
N TYR A 86 -1.22 5.67 18.89
CA TYR A 86 -1.95 5.74 17.63
C TYR A 86 -1.03 5.77 16.40
N ASN A 87 0.03 6.58 16.44
CA ASN A 87 1.01 6.67 15.35
C ASN A 87 1.74 5.33 15.12
N VAL A 88 2.08 4.63 16.21
CA VAL A 88 2.68 3.27 16.13
C VAL A 88 1.68 2.28 15.55
N ALA A 89 0.43 2.31 16.01
CA ALA A 89 -0.62 1.42 15.50
C ALA A 89 -0.86 1.61 14.00
N ILE A 90 -0.93 2.86 13.51
CA ILE A 90 -1.07 3.12 12.07
C ILE A 90 0.14 2.59 11.30
N ALA A 91 1.38 2.80 11.79
CA ALA A 91 2.57 2.31 11.10
C ALA A 91 2.57 0.78 10.96
N ILE A 92 2.16 0.06 12.00
CA ILE A 92 2.02 -1.40 11.99
C ILE A 92 0.90 -1.84 11.03
N ILE A 93 -0.29 -1.24 11.14
CA ILE A 93 -1.42 -1.55 10.26
C ILE A 93 -1.04 -1.31 8.79
N SER A 94 -0.34 -0.22 8.50
CA SER A 94 0.11 0.12 7.14
C SER A 94 1.08 -0.93 6.58
N LEU A 95 1.97 -1.47 7.41
CA LEU A 95 2.84 -2.58 7.00
C LEU A 95 2.04 -3.83 6.64
N PHE A 96 1.09 -4.23 7.48
CA PHE A 96 0.24 -5.40 7.19
C PHE A 96 -0.53 -5.22 5.88
N PHE A 97 -1.15 -4.06 5.68
CA PHE A 97 -1.89 -3.76 4.45
C PHE A 97 -0.97 -3.71 3.22
N LEU A 98 0.26 -3.21 3.34
CA LEU A 98 1.22 -3.21 2.25
C LEU A 98 1.61 -4.64 1.84
N ILE A 99 1.81 -5.55 2.80
CA ILE A 99 2.09 -6.96 2.54
C ILE A 99 0.88 -7.63 1.89
N THR A 100 -0.33 -7.41 2.43
CA THR A 100 -1.57 -7.93 1.86
C THR A 100 -1.79 -7.40 0.44
N LYS A 101 -1.52 -6.12 0.20
CA LYS A 101 -1.58 -5.49 -1.13
C LYS A 101 -0.64 -6.16 -2.12
N LEU A 102 0.60 -6.43 -1.72
CA LEU A 102 1.56 -7.13 -2.57
C LEU A 102 1.05 -8.51 -2.99
N ILE A 103 0.56 -9.32 -2.04
CA ILE A 103 0.05 -10.66 -2.32
C ILE A 103 -1.19 -10.60 -3.21
N ALA A 104 -2.14 -9.74 -2.88
CA ALA A 104 -3.39 -9.62 -3.63
C ALA A 104 -3.17 -9.05 -5.04
N PHE A 105 -2.14 -8.22 -5.23
CA PHE A 105 -1.73 -7.73 -6.54
C PHE A 105 -1.08 -8.84 -7.38
N ILE A 106 -0.27 -9.72 -6.79
CA ILE A 106 0.30 -10.89 -7.49
C ILE A 106 -0.79 -11.90 -7.88
N MET A 107 -1.82 -12.06 -7.05
CA MET A 107 -2.95 -12.96 -7.31
C MET A 107 -4.03 -12.36 -8.22
N ASP A 108 -3.83 -11.15 -8.77
CA ASP A 108 -4.82 -10.40 -9.56
C ASP A 108 -6.20 -10.24 -8.87
N PHE A 109 -6.23 -10.34 -7.53
CA PHE A 109 -7.45 -10.23 -6.71
C PHE A 109 -7.65 -8.81 -6.13
N TRP A 110 -6.76 -7.88 -6.46
CA TRP A 110 -6.83 -6.50 -5.98
C TRP A 110 -7.93 -5.74 -6.71
N LEU A 111 -9.19 -5.84 -6.27
CA LEU A 111 -10.31 -5.15 -6.94
C LEU A 111 -10.49 -3.71 -6.45
N PRO A 112 -10.64 -2.70 -7.34
CA PRO A 112 -10.82 -1.29 -6.95
C PRO A 112 -11.91 -1.06 -5.89
N ILE A 113 -13.04 -1.78 -6.00
CA ILE A 113 -14.17 -1.69 -5.06
C ILE A 113 -13.81 -2.01 -3.62
N ILE A 114 -12.98 -3.02 -3.38
CA ILE A 114 -12.55 -3.41 -2.03
C ILE A 114 -11.51 -2.41 -1.51
N VAL A 115 -10.66 -1.91 -2.41
CA VAL A 115 -9.52 -1.06 -2.06
C VAL A 115 -9.94 0.37 -1.75
N LEU A 116 -11.07 0.84 -2.29
CA LEU A 116 -11.54 2.21 -2.08
C LEU A 116 -11.82 2.52 -0.60
N PRO A 117 -12.69 1.77 0.12
CA PRO A 117 -12.94 2.05 1.52
C PRO A 117 -11.67 1.94 2.38
N ILE A 118 -10.74 1.06 2.00
CA ILE A 118 -9.44 0.91 2.68
C ILE A 118 -8.61 2.19 2.50
N ASN A 119 -8.46 2.70 1.27
CA ASN A 119 -7.72 3.94 1.03
C ASN A 119 -8.37 5.15 1.72
N VAL A 120 -9.71 5.23 1.73
CA VAL A 120 -10.44 6.28 2.47
C VAL A 120 -10.16 6.20 3.97
N ALA A 121 -10.17 5.00 4.54
CA ALA A 121 -9.83 4.79 5.95
C ALA A 121 -8.39 5.23 6.25
N PHE A 122 -7.42 4.87 5.39
CA PHE A 122 -6.03 5.31 5.56
C PHE A 122 -5.89 6.84 5.46
N VAL A 123 -6.57 7.50 4.52
CA VAL A 123 -6.58 8.97 4.45
C VAL A 123 -7.06 9.56 5.77
N ALA A 124 -8.17 9.05 6.32
CA ALA A 124 -8.70 9.53 7.60
C ALA A 124 -7.72 9.32 8.75
N LEU A 125 -7.09 8.13 8.82
CA LEU A 125 -6.12 7.80 9.87
C LEU A 125 -4.87 8.69 9.82
N TYR A 126 -4.29 8.85 8.64
CA TYR A 126 -3.11 9.71 8.45
C TYR A 126 -3.43 11.20 8.66
N ALA A 127 -4.62 11.66 8.26
CA ALA A 127 -5.07 13.03 8.53
C ALA A 127 -5.22 13.30 10.03
N ALA A 128 -5.82 12.36 10.78
CA ALA A 128 -5.95 12.47 12.24
C ALA A 128 -4.57 12.46 12.93
N SER A 129 -3.62 11.66 12.46
CA SER A 129 -2.24 11.66 12.95
C SER A 129 -1.54 13.01 12.72
N LEU A 130 -1.65 13.57 11.51
CA LEU A 130 -1.05 14.87 11.19
C LEU A 130 -1.68 16.01 11.98
N GLY A 131 -3.01 16.05 12.05
CA GLY A 131 -3.74 17.02 12.87
C GLY A 131 -3.41 16.88 14.35
N GLY A 132 -3.15 15.66 14.81
CA GLY A 132 -2.71 15.39 16.18
C GLY A 132 -1.28 15.85 16.45
N GLN A 133 -0.34 15.64 15.53
CA GLN A 133 1.06 16.07 15.70
C GLN A 133 1.26 17.59 15.57
N ALA A 134 0.48 18.24 14.71
CA ALA A 134 0.47 19.69 14.54
C ALA A 134 -0.61 20.39 15.41
N GLY A 135 -1.22 19.67 16.34
CA GLY A 135 -2.36 20.17 17.11
C GLY A 135 -2.01 21.30 18.07
N PRO A 136 -3.05 22.01 18.58
CA PRO A 136 -2.87 23.09 19.53
C PRO A 136 -2.64 22.60 20.96
N ASP A 137 -2.05 23.48 21.76
CA ASP A 137 -1.95 23.41 23.21
C ASP A 137 -2.48 24.72 23.80
N TYR A 138 -3.67 24.67 24.40
CA TYR A 138 -4.32 25.78 25.08
C TYR A 138 -4.46 25.54 26.59
N LEU A 139 -3.67 24.64 27.16
CA LEU A 139 -3.80 24.26 28.56
C LEU A 139 -3.40 25.40 29.52
N ASP A 140 -2.43 26.23 29.13
CA ASP A 140 -2.03 27.43 29.86
C ASP A 140 -2.49 28.69 29.11
N PRO A 141 -3.43 29.49 29.66
CA PRO A 141 -3.86 30.75 29.06
C PRO A 141 -2.73 31.77 28.85
N ASN A 142 -1.65 31.69 29.63
CA ASN A 142 -0.51 32.61 29.51
C ASN A 142 0.46 32.21 28.38
N HIS A 143 0.48 30.93 27.99
CA HIS A 143 1.35 30.39 26.95
C HIS A 143 0.57 29.56 25.92
N PRO A 144 -0.40 30.16 25.21
CA PRO A 144 -1.19 29.44 24.22
C PRO A 144 -0.36 29.13 22.98
N SER A 145 -0.38 27.88 22.53
CA SER A 145 0.28 27.44 21.29
C SER A 145 -0.77 26.90 20.32
N ARG A 146 -0.92 27.52 19.14
CA ARG A 146 -1.86 27.02 18.11
C ARG A 146 -1.37 25.75 17.42
N VAL A 147 -0.06 25.57 17.38
CA VAL A 147 0.65 24.46 16.72
C VAL A 147 1.80 24.07 17.62
N ALA A 148 2.11 22.79 17.69
CA ALA A 148 3.26 22.27 18.41
C ALA A 148 4.55 23.04 18.05
N TRP A 149 5.27 23.50 19.09
CA TRP A 149 6.40 24.42 18.90
C TRP A 149 7.53 23.83 18.04
N TYR A 150 7.78 22.52 18.11
CA TYR A 150 8.82 21.84 17.33
C TYR A 150 8.49 21.79 15.83
N VAL A 151 7.23 21.99 15.46
CA VAL A 151 6.78 22.15 14.06
C VAL A 151 6.91 23.62 13.63
N ALA A 152 6.44 24.55 14.48
CA ALA A 152 6.37 25.97 14.16
C ALA A 152 7.72 26.71 14.17
N LYS A 153 8.71 26.20 14.92
CA LYS A 153 10.00 26.89 15.15
C LYS A 153 11.18 26.02 14.70
N PRO A 154 12.34 26.64 14.40
CA PRO A 154 13.55 25.87 14.12
C PRO A 154 14.09 25.22 15.39
N CYS A 155 14.68 24.02 15.25
CA CYS A 155 15.21 23.28 16.40
C CYS A 155 16.40 23.97 17.08
N SER A 156 17.03 24.96 16.44
CA SER A 156 18.13 25.77 17.02
C SER A 156 17.72 26.60 18.24
N VAL A 157 16.41 26.81 18.46
CA VAL A 157 15.90 27.55 19.62
C VAL A 157 16.07 26.76 20.92
N ALA A 158 16.20 25.43 20.84
CA ALA A 158 16.49 24.63 22.02
C ALA A 158 17.93 24.84 22.49
N ALA A 159 18.12 25.22 23.76
CA ALA A 159 19.42 25.53 24.34
C ALA A 159 20.39 24.33 24.37
N ASN A 160 19.87 23.10 24.44
CA ASN A 160 20.66 21.89 24.60
C ASN A 160 20.69 21.04 23.31
N ARG A 161 21.88 20.64 22.87
CA ARG A 161 22.10 19.83 21.65
C ARG A 161 21.34 18.49 21.67
N THR A 162 21.13 17.89 22.84
CA THR A 162 20.32 16.67 22.97
C THR A 162 18.84 16.94 22.64
N ILE A 163 18.30 18.08 23.08
CA ILE A 163 16.91 18.48 22.77
C ILE A 163 16.78 18.88 21.30
N GLN A 164 17.82 19.47 20.70
CA GLN A 164 17.87 19.72 19.26
C GLN A 164 17.77 18.42 18.45
N GLY A 165 18.46 17.37 18.88
CA GLY A 165 18.35 16.03 18.30
C GLY A 165 16.93 15.50 18.36
N TYR A 166 16.29 15.56 19.53
CA TYR A 166 14.90 15.15 19.71
C TYR A 166 13.91 15.97 18.87
N CYS A 167 14.10 17.28 18.77
CA CYS A 167 13.29 18.15 17.92
C CYS A 167 13.43 17.77 16.45
N THR A 168 14.66 17.48 16.00
CA THR A 168 14.93 17.06 14.62
C THR A 168 14.26 15.71 14.31
N SER A 169 14.33 14.75 15.24
CA SER A 169 13.63 13.48 15.11
C SER A 169 12.11 13.64 15.07
N ALA A 170 11.53 14.44 15.96
CA ALA A 170 10.09 14.70 15.97
C ALA A 170 9.61 15.38 14.68
N LYS A 171 10.38 16.34 14.16
CA LYS A 171 10.11 16.99 12.88
C LYS A 171 10.28 16.03 11.70
N GLY A 172 11.25 15.13 11.76
CA GLY A 172 11.43 14.05 10.80
C GLY A 172 10.23 13.09 10.79
N THR A 173 9.72 12.71 11.96
CA THR A 173 8.49 11.89 12.08
C THR A 173 7.31 12.61 11.44
N PHE A 174 7.09 13.89 11.77
CA PHE A 174 6.01 14.68 11.17
C PHE A 174 6.13 14.74 9.63
N ALA A 175 7.34 14.97 9.11
CA ALA A 175 7.60 14.98 7.67
C ALA A 175 7.32 13.61 7.01
N ALA A 176 7.73 12.52 7.65
CA ALA A 176 7.46 11.17 7.15
C ALA A 176 5.95 10.86 7.11
N PHE A 177 5.19 11.26 8.14
CA PHE A 177 3.72 11.13 8.13
C PHE A 177 3.08 12.00 7.04
N ALA A 178 3.60 13.19 6.80
CA ALA A 178 3.10 14.08 5.74
C ALA A 178 3.34 13.50 4.34
N LEU A 179 4.54 12.95 4.10
CA LEU A 179 4.86 12.28 2.83
C LEU A 179 3.99 11.04 2.62
N MET A 180 3.82 10.22 3.66
CA MET A 180 2.96 9.05 3.58
C MET A 180 1.50 9.43 3.32
N PHE A 181 1.00 10.50 3.95
CA PHE A 181 -0.34 11.01 3.69
C PHE A 181 -0.53 11.41 2.22
N VAL A 182 0.45 12.07 1.61
CA VAL A 182 0.42 12.40 0.18
C VAL A 182 0.38 11.13 -0.68
N VAL A 183 1.19 10.12 -0.36
CA VAL A 183 1.19 8.85 -1.09
C VAL A 183 -0.17 8.16 -1.00
N VAL A 184 -0.77 8.11 0.19
CA VAL A 184 -2.11 7.54 0.39
C VAL A 184 -3.18 8.35 -0.37
N LEU A 185 -3.07 9.68 -0.43
CA LEU A 185 -3.97 10.50 -1.25
C LEU A 185 -3.83 10.21 -2.75
N VAL A 186 -2.61 10.03 -3.25
CA VAL A 186 -2.38 9.65 -4.65
C VAL A 186 -2.96 8.27 -4.91
N ASN A 187 -2.80 7.31 -4.01
CA ASN A 187 -3.42 5.98 -4.12
C ASN A 187 -4.95 6.04 -4.12
N LEU A 188 -5.54 6.91 -3.31
CA LEU A 188 -6.98 7.15 -3.34
C LEU A 188 -7.41 7.74 -4.70
N GLY A 189 -6.67 8.72 -5.22
CA GLY A 189 -6.91 9.31 -6.53
C GLY A 189 -6.82 8.29 -7.68
N LEU A 190 -5.78 7.45 -7.67
CA LEU A 190 -5.63 6.36 -8.63
C LEU A 190 -6.78 5.34 -8.54
N ASN A 191 -7.26 5.06 -7.33
CA ASN A 191 -8.38 4.14 -7.14
C ASN A 191 -9.71 4.74 -7.62
N ILE A 192 -9.97 6.02 -7.34
CA ILE A 192 -11.13 6.74 -7.88
C ILE A 192 -11.07 6.77 -9.41
N TRP A 193 -9.88 7.03 -9.99
CA TRP A 193 -9.68 6.99 -11.43
C TRP A 193 -9.95 5.59 -12.00
N ALA A 194 -9.51 4.54 -11.31
CA ALA A 194 -9.82 3.15 -11.65
C ALA A 194 -11.29 2.77 -11.43
N MET A 195 -12.12 3.63 -10.82
CA MET A 195 -13.58 3.44 -10.67
C MET A 195 -14.42 4.24 -11.66
N LEU A 196 -13.89 5.34 -12.22
CA LEU A 196 -14.58 6.12 -13.25
C LEU A 196 -14.64 5.35 -14.58
N PRO A 197 -15.80 5.20 -15.23
CA PRO A 197 -15.93 4.40 -16.44
C PRO A 197 -14.97 4.91 -17.52
N ASN A 198 -14.20 4.00 -18.12
CA ASN A 198 -13.23 4.36 -19.16
C ASN A 198 -13.49 3.53 -20.42
N GLU A 199 -13.23 4.10 -21.61
CA GLU A 199 -13.43 3.42 -22.91
C GLU A 199 -12.54 2.18 -23.08
N ARG A 200 -11.49 2.06 -22.26
CA ARG A 200 -10.65 0.86 -22.19
C ARG A 200 -11.37 -0.34 -21.61
N ASP A 201 -12.27 -0.12 -20.65
CA ASP A 201 -13.03 -1.23 -20.08
C ASP A 201 -13.89 -1.84 -21.18
N THR A 202 -14.64 -1.01 -21.93
CA THR A 202 -15.51 -1.49 -23.03
C THR A 202 -14.77 -2.35 -24.07
N ARG A 203 -13.51 -2.05 -24.37
CA ARG A 203 -12.71 -2.84 -25.33
C ARG A 203 -12.25 -4.18 -24.76
N ASP A 204 -11.85 -4.23 -23.48
CA ASP A 204 -11.46 -5.47 -22.82
C ASP A 204 -12.68 -6.40 -22.61
N TRP A 205 -13.88 -5.82 -22.47
CA TRP A 205 -15.13 -6.59 -22.39
C TRP A 205 -15.52 -7.22 -23.73
N ASP A 206 -15.45 -6.46 -24.83
CA ASP A 206 -15.74 -7.01 -26.16
C ASP A 206 -14.77 -8.18 -26.49
N SER A 207 -13.50 -8.10 -26.07
CA SER A 207 -12.55 -9.21 -26.25
C SER A 207 -12.79 -10.39 -25.31
N ASP A 208 -13.10 -10.17 -24.02
CA ASP A 208 -13.35 -11.27 -23.08
C ASP A 208 -14.69 -11.99 -23.43
N ASP A 209 -15.71 -11.29 -23.95
CA ASP A 209 -16.97 -11.91 -24.43
C ASP A 209 -16.75 -12.69 -25.74
N GLU A 210 -15.87 -12.22 -26.65
CA GLU A 210 -15.46 -12.96 -27.86
C GLU A 210 -14.66 -14.24 -27.52
N ASP A 211 -13.85 -14.21 -26.46
CA ASP A 211 -13.06 -15.36 -26.00
C ASP A 211 -13.88 -16.38 -25.15
N GLU A 212 -15.00 -15.96 -24.53
CA GLU A 212 -15.90 -16.83 -23.74
C GLU A 212 -16.79 -17.74 -24.62
N ASP A 213 -16.89 -17.49 -25.93
CA ASP A 213 -17.61 -18.34 -26.92
C ASP A 213 -16.77 -19.54 -27.44
N GLU A 214 -15.49 -19.66 -27.07
CA GLU A 214 -14.64 -20.81 -27.40
C GLU A 214 -14.82 -21.96 -26.38
N PRO A 215 -15.10 -23.20 -26.83
CA PRO A 215 -15.40 -24.31 -25.93
C PRO A 215 -14.21 -24.70 -25.06
N LEU A 216 -14.45 -24.69 -23.73
CA LEU A 216 -13.62 -25.19 -22.63
C LEU A 216 -12.61 -26.28 -23.03
N GLY A 217 -11.39 -25.87 -23.40
CA GLY A 217 -10.42 -26.81 -23.94
C GLY A 217 -9.01 -26.29 -24.18
N ALA A 218 -8.51 -25.27 -23.47
CA ALA A 218 -7.09 -24.91 -23.53
C ALA A 218 -6.60 -24.33 -22.20
N GLY A 219 -5.86 -25.16 -21.45
CA GLY A 219 -5.23 -24.76 -20.20
C GLY A 219 -3.95 -23.95 -20.39
N ALA A 220 -3.75 -23.05 -19.43
CA ALA A 220 -2.48 -22.57 -18.88
C ALA A 220 -1.38 -22.09 -19.85
N GLY A 221 -1.17 -20.77 -19.89
CA GLY A 221 0.04 -20.19 -20.45
C GLY A 221 0.02 -18.68 -20.50
N GLY A 222 0.26 -18.02 -19.36
CA GLY A 222 0.45 -16.59 -19.33
C GLY A 222 1.70 -16.13 -20.09
N ASN A 223 1.56 -14.96 -20.70
CA ASN A 223 2.59 -13.97 -21.03
C ASN A 223 3.40 -14.17 -22.33
N GLY A 224 3.04 -13.40 -23.37
CA GLY A 224 3.85 -13.31 -24.58
C GLY A 224 3.22 -12.52 -25.71
N LYS A 225 3.27 -11.18 -25.63
CA LYS A 225 3.54 -10.26 -26.76
C LYS A 225 2.91 -10.67 -28.10
N GLY A 226 1.71 -10.17 -28.37
CA GLY A 226 1.07 -10.02 -29.69
C GLY A 226 1.68 -10.81 -30.86
N SER A 227 1.71 -12.13 -30.74
CA SER A 227 1.93 -13.00 -31.89
C SER A 227 0.56 -13.33 -32.41
N SER A 228 0.13 -12.55 -33.42
CA SER A 228 -0.82 -13.01 -34.41
C SER A 228 -0.46 -14.46 -34.76
N TRP A 229 -1.24 -15.41 -34.24
CA TRP A 229 -1.33 -16.74 -34.81
C TRP A 229 -2.38 -16.68 -35.93
N GLU A 230 -2.21 -15.73 -36.86
CA GLU A 230 -2.85 -15.85 -38.15
C GLU A 230 -2.39 -17.18 -38.76
N MET A 231 -3.37 -18.03 -39.08
CA MET A 231 -3.20 -19.23 -39.86
C MET A 231 -2.36 -18.90 -41.10
N ARG A 232 -1.06 -19.23 -41.06
CA ARG A 232 -0.24 -19.22 -42.27
C ARG A 232 -0.85 -20.26 -43.20
N SER A 233 -1.51 -19.79 -44.25
CA SER A 233 -2.01 -20.62 -45.35
C SER A 233 -0.85 -21.50 -45.84
N ILE A 234 -0.97 -22.80 -45.63
CA ILE A 234 -0.06 -23.80 -46.17
C ILE A 234 0.00 -23.57 -47.69
N PRO A 235 1.19 -23.42 -48.30
CA PRO A 235 1.27 -23.25 -49.75
C PRO A 235 0.60 -24.46 -50.42
N PRO A 236 -0.23 -24.27 -51.46
CA PRO A 236 -0.96 -25.36 -52.07
C PRO A 236 0.05 -26.35 -52.67
N THR A 237 0.15 -27.53 -52.08
CA THR A 237 0.98 -28.61 -52.61
C THR A 237 0.35 -29.17 -53.88
N PRO A 238 1.14 -29.49 -54.92
CA PRO A 238 0.60 -29.98 -56.19
C PRO A 238 -0.08 -31.34 -55.99
N ARG A 239 -1.26 -31.48 -56.63
CA ARG A 239 -2.02 -32.74 -56.73
C ARG A 239 -1.13 -33.91 -57.14
N THR A 240 -0.86 -34.81 -56.19
CA THR A 240 -0.66 -36.24 -56.44
C THR A 240 -0.99 -36.98 -55.14
N GLY A 241 -2.00 -37.85 -55.20
CA GLY A 241 -2.63 -38.42 -54.03
C GLY A 241 -1.74 -39.34 -53.21
N LEU A 242 -1.78 -39.17 -51.89
CA LEU A 242 -1.56 -40.19 -50.87
C LEU A 242 -2.19 -39.69 -49.57
N MET A 243 -2.90 -40.59 -48.91
CA MET A 243 -3.84 -40.36 -47.81
C MET A 243 -3.16 -39.70 -46.57
N PRO A 244 -3.88 -38.91 -45.77
CA PRO A 244 -3.30 -38.28 -44.58
C PRO A 244 -3.06 -39.30 -43.47
N TYR A 245 -1.81 -39.49 -43.10
CA TYR A 245 -1.43 -40.23 -41.89
C TYR A 245 -1.69 -39.37 -40.65
N THR A 246 -2.66 -39.75 -39.81
CA THR A 246 -2.78 -39.22 -38.45
C THR A 246 -1.70 -39.83 -37.54
N PRO A 247 -1.05 -39.07 -36.65
CA PRO A 247 0.04 -39.56 -35.81
C PRO A 247 -0.52 -40.35 -34.60
N ARG A 248 -0.92 -41.60 -34.82
CA ARG A 248 -1.33 -42.49 -33.72
C ARG A 248 -1.15 -43.96 -34.10
N THR A 249 0.08 -44.46 -34.19
CA THR A 249 0.37 -45.93 -34.20
C THR A 249 1.86 -46.33 -34.12
N THR A 250 2.83 -45.43 -33.85
CA THR A 250 4.24 -45.85 -33.78
C THR A 250 4.56 -46.79 -32.60
N ALA A 251 3.70 -46.88 -31.59
CA ALA A 251 3.91 -47.73 -30.41
C ALA A 251 3.59 -49.23 -30.62
N PHE A 252 2.79 -49.60 -31.63
CA PHE A 252 2.42 -51.01 -31.86
C PHE A 252 3.35 -51.73 -32.86
N ASN A 253 3.98 -51.01 -33.78
CA ASN A 253 4.91 -51.60 -34.75
C ASN A 253 6.25 -52.02 -34.13
N THR A 254 6.60 -51.50 -32.95
CA THR A 254 7.83 -51.85 -32.23
C THR A 254 7.68 -53.09 -31.34
N LEU A 255 6.46 -53.60 -31.14
CA LEU A 255 6.22 -54.82 -30.36
C LEU A 255 6.10 -56.07 -31.24
N ASP A 256 5.76 -55.92 -32.52
CA ASP A 256 5.62 -57.05 -33.46
C ASP A 256 6.98 -57.54 -34.01
N SER A 257 8.04 -56.72 -33.94
CA SER A 257 9.37 -57.09 -34.45
C SER A 257 10.20 -57.95 -33.47
N LYS A 258 9.62 -58.42 -32.36
CA LYS A 258 10.39 -59.07 -31.28
C LYS A 258 9.78 -60.38 -30.77
N ASN A 259 9.21 -61.19 -31.67
CA ASN A 259 8.90 -62.58 -31.36
C ASN A 259 9.57 -63.53 -32.38
N PRO A 260 10.69 -64.21 -32.03
CA PRO A 260 11.32 -65.19 -32.89
C PRO A 260 10.70 -66.56 -32.62
N SER A 261 9.58 -66.85 -33.26
CA SER A 261 9.06 -68.22 -33.33
C SER A 261 8.35 -68.43 -34.65
N HIS A 262 9.13 -68.78 -35.68
CA HIS A 262 8.84 -69.76 -36.74
C HIS A 262 9.86 -69.57 -37.89
N VAL A 263 11.00 -70.24 -37.76
CA VAL A 263 11.88 -70.58 -38.89
C VAL A 263 11.76 -72.08 -39.10
N TYR A 264 11.05 -72.43 -40.17
CA TYR A 264 11.05 -73.63 -41.03
C TYR A 264 11.36 -75.04 -40.48
N GLN A 265 10.56 -75.97 -41.02
CA GLN A 265 10.74 -77.44 -41.16
C GLN A 265 10.42 -78.31 -39.94
#